data_AF-A0A836W6A9-F1
#
_entry.id   AF-A0A836W6A9-F1
#
_cell.length_a   1.000
_cell.length_b   1.000
_cell.length_c   1.000
_cell.angle_alpha   90.00
_cell.angle_beta   90.00
_cell.angle_gamma   90.00
#
_symmetry.space_group_name_H-M   'P 1'
#
loop_
_entity.id
_entity.type
_entity.pdbx_description
1 polymer ?
#
loop_
_entity_poly.entity_id
_entity_poly.type
_entity_poly.pdbx_seq_one_letter_code
_entity_poly.pdbx_strand_id
1 'polypeptide(L)'
;VLVRLSTSNLSKSKESSELGGVELFRDVVVEVPTALNMAIQAVECGHGLLTTVDEYTVLKVAHTIARNEGLVLDPIGVVSLAGLEKLVAEGVIDRGSRVLAIVSGSPSKDPFTLYKVMECDFEVLKKLRKIEEAEPCLSATDIEILRIIAEERTVHSYAIWKKLNDRGYRLALSTVIYHVKKLEEKGLVRIVGKHNRRIMYALTEEGISILRKFSE
;
A
#
# COMPACT_ATOMS: atom_id res chain seq x y z
N VAL A 1 -0.58 24.98 11.04
CA VAL A 1 -0.82 23.54 11.32
C VAL A 1 0.12 22.72 10.47
N LEU A 2 0.88 21.81 11.06
CA LEU A 2 1.64 20.80 10.34
C LEU A 2 0.93 19.45 10.51
N VAL A 3 0.75 18.72 9.41
CA VAL A 3 0.05 17.43 9.43
C VAL A 3 0.99 16.33 8.99
N ARG A 4 1.08 15.27 9.79
CA ARG A 4 1.85 14.07 9.49
C ARG A 4 0.90 12.92 9.13
N LEU A 5 1.20 12.21 8.04
CA LEU A 5 0.57 10.93 7.77
C LEU A 5 1.09 9.88 8.77
N SER A 6 0.18 9.26 9.50
CA SER A 6 0.49 8.17 10.44
C SER A 6 0.76 6.90 9.66
N THR A 7 1.92 6.30 9.90
CA THR A 7 2.20 4.94 9.44
C THR A 7 1.88 3.93 10.53
N SER A 8 1.53 2.72 10.11
CA SER A 8 0.97 1.64 10.94
C SER A 8 1.82 1.20 12.14
N ASN A 9 3.01 1.78 12.33
CA ASN A 9 3.97 1.39 13.36
C ASN A 9 3.86 2.15 14.68
N LEU A 10 2.98 3.16 14.84
CA LEU A 10 3.01 4.03 16.03
C LEU A 10 1.74 4.15 16.90
N SER A 11 0.58 3.59 16.53
CA SER A 11 -0.51 3.38 17.50
C SER A 11 -1.65 2.57 16.86
N LYS A 12 -1.87 1.34 17.34
CA LYS A 12 -3.12 0.63 17.07
C LYS A 12 -4.20 1.23 17.96
N SER A 13 -5.00 2.15 17.44
CA SER A 13 -6.31 2.44 18.04
C SER A 13 -7.33 1.42 17.51
N LYS A 14 -8.39 1.17 18.30
CA LYS A 14 -9.40 0.11 18.05
C LYS A 14 -10.19 0.27 16.74
N GLU A 15 -10.19 1.45 16.11
CA GLU A 15 -10.83 1.66 14.80
C GLU A 15 -9.88 1.31 13.64
N SER A 16 -8.56 1.42 13.85
CA SER A 16 -7.54 0.98 12.89
C SER A 16 -7.49 -0.54 12.72
N SER A 17 -8.06 -1.31 13.68
CA SER A 17 -8.09 -2.77 13.65
C SER A 17 -9.20 -3.37 12.77
N GLU A 18 -10.16 -2.58 12.28
CA GLU A 18 -11.19 -3.05 11.33
C GLU A 18 -10.83 -2.82 9.85
N LEU A 19 -9.66 -2.22 9.58
CA LEU A 19 -9.24 -1.75 8.26
C LEU A 19 -7.83 -2.28 7.90
N GLY A 20 -7.65 -3.60 7.78
CA GLY A 20 -6.34 -4.23 7.48
C GLY A 20 -5.48 -3.52 6.42
N GLY A 21 -4.34 -2.99 6.86
CA GLY A 21 -3.00 -3.33 6.40
C GLY A 21 -2.51 -3.03 4.96
N VAL A 22 -3.29 -2.40 4.07
CA VAL A 22 -2.74 -1.91 2.79
C VAL A 22 -2.38 -0.43 2.93
N GLU A 23 -1.09 -0.16 3.09
CA GLU A 23 -0.53 1.19 3.05
C GLU A 23 -0.44 1.63 1.57
N LEU A 24 -1.39 2.46 1.13
CA LEU A 24 -1.47 2.96 -0.24
C LEU A 24 -0.37 3.99 -0.54
N PHE A 25 0.18 4.63 0.50
CA PHE A 25 1.12 5.74 0.34
C PHE A 25 2.56 5.38 0.69
N ARG A 26 2.94 4.09 0.73
CA ARG A 26 4.28 3.63 1.13
C ARG A 26 5.42 4.39 0.47
N ASP A 27 5.30 4.65 -0.83
CA ASP A 27 6.37 5.27 -1.62
C ASP A 27 6.57 6.77 -1.29
N VAL A 28 5.66 7.38 -0.52
CA VAL A 28 5.70 8.80 -0.12
C VAL A 28 6.00 8.96 1.38
N VAL A 29 5.97 7.87 2.15
CA VAL A 29 6.28 7.90 3.57
C VAL A 29 7.78 8.11 3.76
N VAL A 30 8.13 9.18 4.47
CA VAL A 30 9.50 9.45 4.90
C VAL A 30 9.57 9.37 6.42
N GLU A 31 10.38 8.45 6.96
CA GLU A 31 10.53 8.28 8.41
C GLU A 31 11.16 9.52 9.07
N VAL A 32 12.21 10.06 8.45
CA VAL A 32 12.93 11.25 8.93
C VAL A 32 13.04 12.26 7.78
N PRO A 33 12.16 13.28 7.74
CA PRO A 33 12.22 14.31 6.70
C PRO A 33 13.53 15.10 6.76
N THR A 34 14.16 15.35 5.61
CA THR A 34 15.40 16.13 5.54
C THR A 34 15.26 17.54 6.13
N ALA A 35 14.07 18.14 6.01
CA ALA A 35 13.75 19.45 6.56
C ALA A 35 13.06 19.41 7.94
N LEU A 36 13.17 18.31 8.70
CA LEU A 36 12.47 18.12 9.97
C LEU A 36 12.71 19.27 10.96
N ASN A 37 13.97 19.70 11.14
CA ASN A 37 14.31 20.78 12.07
C ASN A 37 13.66 22.11 11.66
N MET A 38 13.63 22.41 10.36
CA MET A 38 12.96 23.62 9.85
C MET A 38 11.44 23.55 10.07
N ALA A 39 10.84 22.37 9.90
CA ALA A 39 9.41 22.16 10.12
C ALA A 39 9.03 22.33 11.60
N ILE A 40 9.82 21.78 12.52
CA ILE A 40 9.63 21.95 13.97
C ILE A 40 9.77 23.43 14.35
N GLN A 41 10.83 24.08 13.90
CA GLN A 41 11.05 25.50 14.16
C GLN A 41 9.90 26.37 13.62
N ALA A 42 9.37 26.08 12.43
CA ALA A 42 8.23 26.80 11.86
C ALA A 42 6.95 26.63 12.70
N VAL A 43 6.71 25.44 13.25
CA VAL A 43 5.60 25.20 14.18
C VAL A 43 5.80 25.99 15.46
N GLU A 44 6.99 25.97 16.06
CA GLU A 44 7.28 26.71 17.30
C GLU A 44 7.18 28.22 17.12
N CYS A 45 7.86 28.79 16.11
CA CYS A 45 7.84 30.22 15.82
C CYS A 45 6.45 30.73 15.43
N GLY A 46 5.64 29.88 14.78
CA GLY A 46 4.29 30.22 14.37
C GLY A 46 3.22 30.00 15.45
N HIS A 47 3.61 29.57 16.65
CA HIS A 47 2.67 29.04 17.67
C HIS A 47 1.68 28.03 17.07
N GLY A 48 2.18 27.26 16.12
CA GLY A 48 1.42 26.28 15.38
C GLY A 48 1.24 25.01 16.19
N LEU A 49 0.59 24.06 15.54
CA LEU A 49 0.31 22.75 16.09
C LEU A 49 0.67 21.67 15.06
N LEU A 50 1.06 20.52 15.57
CA LEU A 50 1.32 19.32 14.80
C LEU A 50 0.21 18.31 15.08
N THR A 51 -0.39 17.77 14.04
CA THR A 51 -1.37 16.68 14.15
C THR A 51 -1.01 15.52 13.24
N THR A 52 -1.59 14.37 13.50
CA THR A 52 -1.44 13.17 12.70
C THR A 52 -2.78 12.72 12.15
N VAL A 53 -2.77 12.18 10.93
CA VAL A 53 -3.94 11.58 10.28
C VAL A 53 -3.56 10.24 9.68
N ASP A 54 -4.46 9.27 9.69
CA ASP A 54 -4.28 7.99 9.04
C ASP A 54 -4.65 8.05 7.54
N GLU A 55 -4.21 7.05 6.77
CA GLU A 55 -4.48 6.98 5.33
C GLU A 55 -5.98 6.94 5.00
N TYR A 56 -6.77 6.25 5.82
CA TYR A 56 -8.21 6.11 5.59
C TYR A 56 -8.91 7.47 5.67
N THR A 57 -8.56 8.28 6.66
CA THR A 57 -9.05 9.66 6.80
C THR A 57 -8.69 10.49 5.57
N VAL A 58 -7.45 10.38 5.09
CA VAL A 58 -6.99 11.10 3.89
C VAL A 58 -7.80 10.73 2.64
N LEU A 59 -8.02 9.43 2.42
CA LEU A 59 -8.81 8.94 1.27
C LEU A 59 -10.28 9.38 1.36
N LYS A 60 -10.87 9.32 2.55
CA LYS A 60 -12.25 9.77 2.80
C LYS A 60 -12.41 11.25 2.49
N VAL A 61 -11.44 12.07 2.88
CA VAL A 61 -11.44 13.52 2.64
C VAL A 61 -11.30 13.82 1.15
N ALA A 62 -10.38 13.14 0.46
CA ALA A 62 -10.22 13.26 -0.99
C ALA A 62 -11.54 12.96 -1.73
N HIS A 63 -12.19 11.85 -1.38
CA HIS A 63 -13.49 11.48 -1.95
C HIS A 63 -14.58 12.50 -1.64
N THR A 64 -14.65 12.99 -0.39
CA THR A 64 -15.66 13.97 0.04
C THR A 64 -15.51 15.29 -0.71
N ILE A 65 -14.28 15.76 -0.90
CA ILE A 65 -13.98 16.98 -1.68
C ILE A 65 -14.37 16.79 -3.15
N ALA A 66 -14.02 15.65 -3.75
CA ALA A 66 -14.40 15.37 -5.14
C ALA A 66 -15.93 15.36 -5.31
N ARG A 67 -16.66 14.76 -4.36
CA ARG A 67 -18.12 14.65 -4.40
C ARG A 67 -18.84 15.98 -4.14
N ASN A 68 -18.36 16.77 -3.19
CA ASN A 68 -19.07 17.97 -2.74
C ASN A 68 -18.60 19.23 -3.46
N GLU A 69 -17.31 19.34 -3.77
CA GLU A 69 -16.69 20.52 -4.37
C GLU A 69 -16.36 20.31 -5.87
N GLY A 70 -16.49 19.08 -6.38
CA GLY A 70 -16.14 18.76 -7.78
C GLY A 70 -14.64 18.79 -8.05
N LEU A 71 -13.81 18.80 -7.02
CA LEU A 71 -12.35 18.88 -7.14
C LEU A 71 -11.72 17.49 -7.02
N VAL A 72 -11.22 16.98 -8.13
CA VAL A 72 -10.43 15.75 -8.16
C VAL A 72 -8.99 16.10 -7.81
N LEU A 73 -8.54 15.67 -6.63
CA LEU A 73 -7.23 15.98 -6.08
C LEU A 73 -6.40 14.70 -5.88
N ASP A 74 -5.08 14.85 -5.89
CA ASP A 74 -4.17 13.79 -5.50
C ASP A 74 -4.45 13.41 -4.02
N PRO A 75 -4.76 12.13 -3.70
CA PRO A 75 -5.10 11.74 -2.34
C PRO A 75 -4.02 12.07 -1.32
N ILE A 76 -2.73 11.86 -1.62
CA ILE A 76 -1.65 12.25 -0.68
C ILE A 76 -1.55 13.77 -0.52
N GLY A 77 -2.00 14.50 -1.53
CA GLY A 77 -2.04 15.95 -1.58
C GLY A 77 -2.98 16.60 -0.57
N VAL A 78 -4.02 15.88 -0.16
CA VAL A 78 -5.08 16.41 0.72
C VAL A 78 -4.84 16.14 2.21
N VAL A 79 -3.66 15.65 2.60
CA VAL A 79 -3.29 15.42 4.01
C VAL A 79 -3.50 16.67 4.86
N SER A 80 -3.22 17.86 4.33
CA SER A 80 -3.45 19.13 5.02
C SER A 80 -4.93 19.38 5.34
N LEU A 81 -5.83 19.05 4.41
CA LEU A 81 -7.28 19.18 4.58
C LEU A 81 -7.81 18.12 5.55
N ALA A 82 -7.28 16.90 5.51
CA ALA A 82 -7.63 15.87 6.48
C ALA A 82 -7.25 16.27 7.91
N GLY A 83 -6.08 16.87 8.10
CA GLY A 83 -5.70 17.43 9.40
C GLY A 83 -6.59 18.58 9.83
N LEU A 84 -7.00 19.45 8.90
CA LEU A 84 -7.94 20.54 9.18
C LEU A 84 -9.30 20.00 9.63
N GLU A 85 -9.89 19.05 8.91
CA GLU A 85 -11.19 18.45 9.26
C GLU A 85 -11.15 17.82 10.66
N LYS A 86 -10.07 17.08 10.97
CA LYS A 86 -9.83 16.52 12.30
C LYS A 86 -9.81 17.59 13.39
N LEU A 87 -9.03 18.66 13.20
CA LEU A 87 -8.88 19.72 14.20
C LEU A 87 -10.14 20.55 14.41
N VAL A 88 -10.95 20.72 13.37
CA VAL A 88 -12.27 21.35 13.49
C VAL A 88 -13.23 20.43 14.26
N ALA A 89 -13.19 19.12 14.00
CA ALA A 89 -13.99 18.14 14.74
C ALA A 89 -13.60 18.07 16.23
N GLU A 90 -12.31 18.20 16.54
CA GLU A 90 -11.76 18.25 17.89
C GLU A 90 -11.98 19.61 18.59
N GLY A 91 -12.52 20.62 17.89
CA GLY A 91 -12.75 21.96 18.44
C GLY A 91 -11.48 22.80 18.64
N VAL A 92 -10.34 22.35 18.10
CA VAL A 92 -9.05 23.06 18.16
C VAL A 92 -9.05 24.26 17.21
N ILE A 93 -9.71 24.14 16.06
CA ILE A 93 -9.93 25.23 15.11
C ILE A 93 -11.42 25.56 15.08
N ASP A 94 -11.75 26.84 15.29
CA ASP A 94 -13.13 27.32 15.22
C ASP A 94 -13.66 27.23 13.77
N ARG A 95 -14.90 26.77 13.60
CA ARG A 95 -15.60 26.68 12.31
C ARG A 95 -15.72 28.02 11.58
N GLY A 96 -15.68 29.15 12.29
CA GLY A 96 -15.66 30.49 11.71
C GLY A 96 -14.28 30.98 11.26
N SER A 97 -13.23 30.19 11.46
CA SER A 97 -11.85 30.58 11.12
C SER A 97 -11.63 30.65 9.61
N ARG A 98 -10.87 31.66 9.16
CA ARG A 98 -10.34 31.68 7.79
C ARG A 98 -9.03 30.89 7.73
N VAL A 99 -8.99 29.88 6.88
CA VAL A 99 -7.85 28.96 6.78
C VAL A 99 -7.36 28.90 5.33
N LEU A 100 -6.04 28.89 5.15
CA LEU A 100 -5.38 28.55 3.90
C LEU A 100 -4.81 27.13 4.03
N ALA A 101 -5.33 26.20 3.24
CA ALA A 101 -4.81 24.84 3.16
C ALA A 101 -3.99 24.66 1.89
N ILE A 102 -2.78 24.12 2.04
CA ILE A 102 -1.90 23.80 0.90
C ILE A 102 -2.22 22.39 0.44
N VAL A 103 -2.73 22.26 -0.78
CA VAL A 103 -2.89 20.97 -1.46
C VAL A 103 -1.76 20.85 -2.48
N SER A 104 -1.08 19.69 -2.49
CA SER A 104 0.04 19.43 -3.39
C SER A 104 -0.21 18.18 -4.22
N GLY A 105 0.56 17.96 -5.28
CA GLY A 105 0.37 16.78 -6.14
C GLY A 105 -0.71 16.97 -7.20
N SER A 106 -0.64 16.14 -8.24
CA SER A 106 -1.55 16.16 -9.38
C SER A 106 -2.31 14.84 -9.40
N PRO A 107 -3.62 14.81 -9.70
CA PRO A 107 -4.39 13.58 -9.85
C PRO A 107 -3.75 12.56 -10.82
N SER A 108 -2.95 13.05 -11.77
CA SER A 108 -2.23 12.21 -12.74
C SER A 108 -1.03 11.44 -12.17
N LYS A 109 -0.57 11.74 -10.95
CA LYS A 109 0.59 11.08 -10.35
C LYS A 109 0.31 9.64 -9.94
N ASP A 110 -0.89 9.38 -9.42
CA ASP A 110 -1.35 8.04 -9.06
C ASP A 110 -2.81 7.84 -9.48
N PRO A 111 -3.06 7.66 -10.79
CA PRO A 111 -4.40 7.48 -11.31
C PRO A 111 -5.05 6.19 -10.80
N PHE A 112 -4.27 5.20 -10.34
CA PHE A 112 -4.79 3.93 -9.83
C PHE A 112 -5.37 4.09 -8.41
N THR A 113 -4.64 4.74 -7.51
CA THR A 113 -5.18 5.08 -6.18
C THR A 113 -6.37 6.02 -6.32
N LEU A 114 -6.29 7.01 -7.22
CA LEU A 114 -7.40 7.90 -7.49
C LEU A 114 -8.64 7.14 -7.99
N TYR A 115 -8.47 6.24 -8.96
CA TYR A 115 -9.55 5.40 -9.47
C TYR A 115 -10.18 4.55 -8.36
N LYS A 116 -9.37 3.93 -7.48
CA LYS A 116 -9.88 3.21 -6.31
C LYS A 116 -10.70 4.10 -5.38
N VAL A 117 -10.24 5.32 -5.11
CA VAL A 117 -10.96 6.28 -4.26
C VAL A 117 -12.29 6.72 -4.89
N MET A 118 -12.34 6.83 -6.23
CA MET A 118 -13.53 7.29 -6.96
C MET A 118 -14.56 6.18 -7.26
N GLU A 119 -14.10 4.98 -7.63
CA GLU A 119 -15.01 3.87 -7.96
C GLU A 119 -15.57 3.19 -6.73
N CYS A 120 -14.83 3.19 -5.63
CA CYS A 120 -15.28 2.48 -4.46
C CYS A 120 -16.28 3.33 -3.70
N ASP A 121 -17.54 2.92 -3.78
CA ASP A 121 -18.43 3.06 -2.64
C ASP A 121 -17.66 2.53 -1.41
N PHE A 122 -17.45 3.34 -0.38
CA PHE A 122 -16.46 3.05 0.67
C PHE A 122 -16.74 1.72 1.40
N GLU A 123 -17.99 1.27 1.38
CA GLU A 123 -18.45 -0.07 1.80
C GLU A 123 -17.91 -1.23 0.94
N VAL A 124 -17.65 -0.99 -0.35
CA VAL A 124 -17.04 -1.97 -1.27
C VAL A 124 -15.54 -2.12 -0.98
N LEU A 125 -14.81 -1.06 -0.61
CA LEU A 125 -13.43 -1.21 -0.10
C LEU A 125 -13.39 -2.05 1.18
N LYS A 126 -14.38 -1.86 2.05
CA LYS A 126 -14.54 -2.65 3.29
C LYS A 126 -14.85 -4.13 2.98
N LYS A 127 -15.61 -4.42 1.92
CA LYS A 127 -15.93 -5.79 1.46
C LYS A 127 -14.82 -6.46 0.67
N LEU A 128 -14.17 -5.76 -0.26
CA LEU A 128 -13.01 -6.25 -1.02
C LEU A 128 -11.85 -6.58 -0.08
N ARG A 129 -11.69 -5.87 1.04
CA ARG A 129 -10.72 -6.25 2.08
C ARG A 129 -11.04 -7.55 2.80
N LYS A 130 -12.30 -7.91 3.03
CA LYS A 130 -12.61 -9.27 3.54
C LYS A 130 -12.16 -10.37 2.56
N ILE A 131 -12.06 -10.05 1.27
CA ILE A 131 -11.56 -10.95 0.23
C ILE A 131 -10.02 -10.89 0.17
N GLU A 132 -9.40 -9.70 0.21
CA GLU A 132 -7.94 -9.50 0.19
C GLU A 132 -7.22 -9.90 1.50
N GLU A 133 -7.87 -9.82 2.67
CA GLU A 133 -7.36 -10.35 3.94
C GLU A 133 -7.36 -11.89 3.96
N ALA A 134 -8.15 -12.53 3.10
CA ALA A 134 -8.17 -13.98 2.92
C ALA A 134 -7.29 -14.45 1.75
N GLU A 135 -6.88 -13.56 0.83
CA GLU A 135 -6.22 -13.94 -0.42
C GLU A 135 -5.05 -13.03 -0.79
N PRO A 136 -3.82 -13.57 -0.95
CA PRO A 136 -2.67 -12.77 -1.32
C PRO A 136 -2.87 -12.12 -2.69
N CYS A 137 -2.66 -10.80 -2.77
CA CYS A 137 -2.61 -10.09 -4.05
C CYS A 137 -1.40 -10.59 -4.88
N LEU A 138 -1.65 -11.45 -5.87
CA LEU A 138 -0.65 -12.07 -6.73
C LEU A 138 -0.79 -11.54 -8.16
N SER A 139 0.33 -11.15 -8.77
CA SER A 139 0.38 -10.81 -10.20
C SER A 139 0.29 -12.07 -11.07
N ALA A 140 -0.03 -11.92 -12.36
CA ALA A 140 0.00 -13.03 -13.32
C ALA A 140 1.35 -13.77 -13.33
N THR A 141 2.46 -13.03 -13.19
CA THR A 141 3.80 -13.61 -13.06
C THR A 141 3.98 -14.39 -11.76
N ASP A 142 3.44 -13.90 -10.65
CA ASP A 142 3.50 -14.60 -9.35
C ASP A 142 2.79 -15.96 -9.43
N ILE A 143 1.59 -15.99 -10.03
CA ILE A 143 0.79 -17.22 -10.23
C ILE A 143 1.55 -18.20 -11.13
N GLU A 144 2.15 -17.72 -12.22
CA GLU A 144 2.90 -18.58 -13.14
C GLU A 144 4.16 -19.17 -12.48
N ILE A 145 4.84 -18.41 -11.63
CA ILE A 145 5.97 -18.91 -10.83
C ILE A 145 5.50 -20.03 -9.90
N LEU A 146 4.37 -19.85 -9.19
CA LEU A 146 3.80 -20.90 -8.33
C LEU A 146 3.50 -22.17 -9.14
N ARG A 147 2.93 -22.02 -10.34
CA ARG A 147 2.64 -23.12 -11.26
C ARG A 147 3.91 -23.88 -11.67
N ILE A 148 4.97 -23.17 -12.03
CA ILE A 148 6.26 -23.77 -12.36
C ILE A 148 6.86 -24.54 -11.16
N ILE A 149 6.78 -23.98 -9.95
CA ILE A 149 7.27 -24.67 -8.74
C ILE A 149 6.44 -25.92 -8.44
N ALA A 150 5.11 -25.87 -8.67
CA ALA A 150 4.23 -27.03 -8.48
C ALA A 150 4.59 -28.19 -9.41
N GLU A 151 4.87 -27.90 -10.68
CA GLU A 151 5.25 -28.92 -11.68
C GLU A 151 6.59 -29.59 -11.35
N GLU A 152 7.59 -28.81 -10.92
CA GLU A 152 8.97 -29.30 -10.69
C GLU A 152 9.21 -29.85 -9.28
N ARG A 153 8.26 -29.67 -8.35
CA ARG A 153 8.33 -29.97 -6.91
C ARG A 153 9.38 -29.19 -6.12
N THR A 154 10.61 -29.11 -6.62
CA THR A 154 11.70 -28.30 -6.06
C THR A 154 12.50 -27.64 -7.18
N VAL A 155 12.63 -26.31 -7.18
CA VAL A 155 13.24 -25.58 -8.31
C VAL A 155 14.03 -24.35 -7.83
N HIS A 156 15.10 -23.98 -8.54
CA HIS A 156 15.86 -22.76 -8.26
C HIS A 156 15.45 -21.61 -9.20
N SER A 157 15.71 -20.36 -8.80
CA SER A 157 15.26 -19.15 -9.53
C SER A 157 15.67 -19.10 -11.01
N TYR A 158 16.85 -19.61 -11.38
CA TYR A 158 17.26 -19.65 -12.79
C TYR A 158 16.43 -20.60 -13.66
N ALA A 159 15.95 -21.73 -13.11
CA ALA A 159 15.14 -22.69 -13.85
C ALA A 159 13.71 -22.16 -14.00
N ILE A 160 13.20 -21.46 -12.98
CA ILE A 160 11.95 -20.68 -13.05
C ILE A 160 12.07 -19.66 -14.19
N TRP A 161 13.13 -18.85 -14.20
CA TRP A 161 13.37 -17.85 -15.25
C TRP A 161 13.41 -18.46 -16.65
N LYS A 162 14.11 -19.59 -16.82
CA LYS A 162 14.18 -20.29 -18.11
C LYS A 162 12.78 -20.73 -18.58
N LYS A 163 12.01 -21.38 -17.70
CA LYS A 163 10.64 -21.83 -18.01
C LYS A 163 9.68 -20.67 -18.30
N LEU A 164 9.80 -19.56 -17.59
CA LEU A 164 9.02 -18.34 -17.88
C LEU A 164 9.33 -17.83 -19.29
N ASN A 165 10.60 -17.77 -19.68
CA ASN A 165 10.99 -17.39 -21.04
C ASN A 165 10.44 -18.37 -22.09
N ASP A 166 10.53 -19.67 -21.83
CA ASP A 166 10.00 -20.71 -22.72
C ASP A 166 8.46 -20.59 -22.88
N ARG A 167 7.77 -20.06 -21.86
CA ARG A 167 6.32 -19.76 -21.87
C ARG A 167 5.97 -18.37 -22.43
N GLY A 168 6.95 -17.65 -22.98
CA GLY A 168 6.73 -16.35 -23.64
C GLY A 168 6.82 -15.12 -22.74
N TYR A 169 7.15 -15.27 -21.45
CA TYR A 169 7.43 -14.14 -20.57
C TYR A 169 8.82 -13.59 -20.86
N ARG A 170 8.98 -12.27 -21.00
CA ARG A 170 10.30 -11.63 -21.23
C ARG A 170 10.73 -10.89 -19.99
N LEU A 171 11.35 -11.59 -19.04
CA LEU A 171 11.77 -11.02 -17.76
C LEU A 171 13.29 -11.14 -17.55
N ALA A 172 13.88 -10.17 -16.86
CA ALA A 172 15.23 -10.29 -16.37
C ALA A 172 15.29 -11.31 -15.21
N LEU A 173 16.43 -12.01 -15.05
CA LEU A 173 16.61 -12.97 -13.96
C LEU A 173 16.45 -12.32 -12.58
N SER A 174 16.92 -11.07 -12.42
CA SER A 174 16.76 -10.28 -11.19
C SER A 174 15.30 -10.07 -10.81
N THR A 175 14.43 -9.83 -11.79
CA THR A 175 12.98 -9.71 -11.59
C THR A 175 12.39 -11.03 -11.09
N VAL A 176 12.79 -12.17 -11.67
CA VAL A 176 12.35 -13.49 -11.19
C VAL A 176 12.82 -13.75 -9.76
N ILE A 177 14.06 -13.39 -9.42
CA ILE A 177 14.58 -13.50 -8.04
C ILE A 177 13.75 -12.66 -7.08
N TYR A 178 13.40 -11.44 -7.47
CA TYR A 178 12.52 -10.57 -6.69
C TYR A 178 11.15 -11.21 -6.44
N HIS A 179 10.49 -11.73 -7.47
CA HIS A 179 9.19 -12.39 -7.33
C HIS A 179 9.26 -13.63 -6.45
N VAL A 180 10.28 -14.47 -6.62
CA VAL A 180 10.46 -15.68 -5.79
C VAL A 180 10.67 -15.29 -4.32
N LYS A 181 11.45 -14.24 -4.04
CA LYS A 181 11.64 -13.73 -2.67
C LYS A 181 10.35 -13.15 -2.10
N LYS A 182 9.62 -12.35 -2.87
CA LYS A 182 8.30 -11.82 -2.49
C LYS A 182 7.31 -12.94 -2.16
N LEU A 183 7.30 -14.03 -2.93
CA LEU A 183 6.45 -15.20 -2.67
C LEU A 183 6.87 -15.98 -1.42
N GLU A 184 8.17 -16.00 -1.11
CA GLU A 184 8.69 -16.58 0.13
C GLU A 184 8.34 -15.74 1.36
N GLU A 185 8.51 -14.42 1.30
CA GLU A 185 8.09 -13.49 2.35
C GLU A 185 6.58 -13.56 2.65
N LYS A 186 5.78 -13.91 1.64
CA LYS A 186 4.33 -14.16 1.76
C LYS A 186 3.97 -15.57 2.25
N GLY A 187 4.95 -16.44 2.52
CA GLY A 187 4.69 -17.80 3.00
C GLY A 187 4.15 -18.78 1.95
N LEU A 188 4.13 -18.40 0.67
CA LEU A 188 3.60 -19.25 -0.42
C LEU A 188 4.64 -20.23 -0.97
N VAL A 189 5.91 -19.86 -0.79
CA VAL A 189 7.07 -20.62 -1.21
C VAL A 189 8.01 -20.74 -0.02
N ARG A 190 8.67 -21.89 0.13
CA ARG A 190 9.66 -22.13 1.19
C ARG A 190 10.98 -22.57 0.61
N ILE A 191 12.07 -22.23 1.29
CA ILE A 191 13.40 -22.75 0.99
C ILE A 191 13.49 -24.19 1.51
N VAL A 192 13.82 -25.13 0.63
CA VAL A 192 13.97 -26.55 0.98
C VAL A 192 15.44 -26.99 1.10
N GLY A 193 16.38 -26.16 0.67
CA GLY A 193 17.80 -26.42 0.82
C GLY A 193 18.65 -25.71 -0.23
N LYS A 194 19.91 -26.13 -0.33
CA LYS A 194 20.84 -25.67 -1.36
C LYS A 194 21.35 -26.85 -2.17
N HIS A 195 21.31 -26.73 -3.49
CA HIS A 195 21.92 -27.69 -4.41
C HIS A 195 22.91 -26.95 -5.30
N ASN A 196 24.17 -27.39 -5.34
CA ASN A 196 25.26 -26.71 -6.08
C ASN A 196 25.32 -25.19 -5.81
N ARG A 197 25.30 -24.79 -4.53
CA ARG A 197 25.26 -23.38 -4.05
C ARG A 197 24.02 -22.57 -4.44
N ARG A 198 23.03 -23.16 -5.13
CA ARG A 198 21.77 -22.49 -5.49
C ARG A 198 20.68 -22.83 -4.49
N ILE A 199 19.87 -21.83 -4.14
CA ILE A 199 18.72 -22.00 -3.24
C ILE A 199 17.62 -22.71 -4.02
N MET A 200 17.05 -23.75 -3.39
CA MET A 200 15.94 -24.53 -3.92
C MET A 200 14.66 -24.15 -3.19
N TYR A 201 13.60 -23.96 -3.97
CA TYR A 201 12.29 -23.52 -3.51
C TYR A 201 11.23 -24.60 -3.77
N ALA A 202 10.28 -24.74 -2.86
CA ALA A 202 9.09 -25.57 -3.01
C ALA A 202 7.84 -24.81 -2.55
N LEU A 203 6.66 -25.21 -3.00
CA LEU A 203 5.41 -24.64 -2.50
C LEU A 203 5.15 -25.02 -1.04
N THR A 204 4.48 -24.12 -0.33
CA THR A 204 3.83 -24.41 0.95
C THR A 204 2.41 -24.93 0.72
N GLU A 205 1.74 -25.42 1.77
CA GLU A 205 0.33 -25.82 1.69
C GLU A 205 -0.56 -24.64 1.27
N GLU A 206 -0.24 -23.44 1.76
CA GLU A 206 -0.92 -22.20 1.39
C GLU A 206 -0.70 -21.85 -0.09
N GLY A 207 0.54 -21.95 -0.58
CA GLY A 207 0.85 -21.75 -1.99
C GLY A 207 0.12 -22.71 -2.93
N ILE A 208 -0.06 -23.98 -2.51
CA ILE A 208 -0.85 -24.97 -3.26
C ILE A 208 -2.34 -24.62 -3.25
N SER A 209 -2.87 -24.24 -2.09
CA SER A 209 -4.28 -23.85 -1.93
C SER A 209 -4.65 -22.68 -2.83
N ILE A 210 -3.80 -21.64 -2.84
CA ILE A 210 -4.00 -20.46 -3.70
C ILE A 210 -3.90 -20.83 -5.17
N LEU A 211 -2.89 -21.59 -5.58
CA LEU A 211 -2.73 -21.97 -6.99
C LEU A 211 -3.93 -22.75 -7.54
N ARG A 212 -4.57 -23.58 -6.72
CA ARG A 212 -5.80 -24.31 -7.11
C ARG A 212 -6.96 -23.37 -7.39
N LYS A 213 -7.17 -22.35 -6.54
CA LYS A 213 -8.24 -21.35 -6.74
C LYS A 213 -8.08 -20.55 -8.03
N PHE A 214 -6.86 -20.31 -8.48
CA PHE A 214 -6.57 -19.60 -9.75
C PHE A 214 -6.55 -20.53 -10.99
N SER A 215 -6.80 -21.83 -10.80
CA SER A 215 -6.85 -22.83 -11.89
C SER A 215 -8.28 -23.31 -12.17
N GLU A 216 -9.27 -22.86 -11.39
CA GLU A 216 -10.71 -23.00 -11.61
C GLU A 216 -11.27 -21.77 -12.34
#